data_AF-A0A8T7GLE8-F1
#
_entry.id   AF-A0A8T7GLE8-F1
#
_cell.length_a   1.000
_cell.length_b   1.000
_cell.length_c   1.000
_cell.angle_alpha   90.00
_cell.angle_beta   90.00
_cell.angle_gamma   90.00
#
_symmetry.space_group_name_H-M   'P 1'
#
loop_
_entity.id
_entity.type
_entity.pdbx_description
1 polymer ?
#
loop_
_entity_poly.entity_id
_entity_poly.type
_entity_poly.pdbx_seq_one_letter_code
_entity_poly.pdbx_strand_id
1 'polypeptide(L)'
;KKEEAEIRNEADNLIYSSDKLITQDFKDKIKPEQTEKIHKAVNELKDAIASNNIDTIKSKIQETKTILAEVSTEIYKNIGQQSETATSSSSNTTSEDNTDTNNPDSSSNNANQTEQQK
;
A
#
# COMPACT_ATOMS: atom_id res chain seq x y z
N LYS A 1 27.92 8.90 18.19
CA LYS A 1 27.29 8.18 19.32
C LYS A 1 25.78 8.40 19.40
N LYS A 2 25.26 9.64 19.35
CA LYS A 2 23.79 9.86 19.30
C LYS A 2 23.17 9.29 18.01
N GLU A 3 23.73 9.67 16.86
CA GLU A 3 23.25 9.21 15.55
C GLU A 3 23.29 7.68 15.42
N GLU A 4 24.36 7.04 15.88
CA GLU A 4 24.48 5.58 15.92
C GLU A 4 23.38 4.91 16.76
N ALA A 5 23.05 5.46 17.92
CA ALA A 5 21.97 4.94 18.75
C ALA A 5 20.60 5.13 18.07
N GLU A 6 20.39 6.26 17.38
CA GLU A 6 19.16 6.52 16.61
C GLU A 6 19.01 5.51 15.47
N ILE A 7 20.09 5.22 14.73
CA ILE A 7 20.08 4.24 13.64
C ILE A 7 19.81 2.83 14.13
N ARG A 8 20.38 2.43 15.28
CA ARG A 8 20.10 1.12 15.88
C ARG A 8 18.64 1.01 16.33
N ASN A 9 18.11 2.04 17.00
CA ASN A 9 16.70 2.07 17.38
C ASN A 9 15.78 2.02 16.16
N GLU A 10 16.13 2.69 15.06
CA GLU A 10 15.40 2.59 13.80
C GLU A 10 15.43 1.16 13.25
N ALA A 11 16.60 0.52 13.26
CA ALA A 11 16.75 -0.86 12.84
C ALA A 11 15.93 -1.83 13.70
N ASP A 12 15.98 -1.70 15.03
CA ASP A 12 15.21 -2.53 15.97
C ASP A 12 13.70 -2.35 15.78
N ASN A 13 13.24 -1.10 15.60
CA ASN A 13 11.83 -0.83 15.29
C ASN A 13 11.41 -1.44 13.95
N LEU A 14 12.28 -1.39 12.94
CA LEU A 14 12.01 -1.99 11.64
C LEU A 14 11.96 -3.51 11.72
N ILE A 15 12.86 -4.15 12.48
CA ILE A 15 12.86 -5.59 12.76
C ILE A 15 11.54 -6.00 13.39
N TYR A 16 11.11 -5.31 14.45
CA TYR A 16 9.85 -5.60 15.12
C TYR A 16 8.64 -5.42 14.19
N SER A 17 8.61 -4.33 13.42
CA SER A 17 7.52 -4.04 12.49
C SER A 17 7.43 -5.09 11.38
N SER A 18 8.58 -5.56 10.89
CA SER A 18 8.67 -6.61 9.87
C SER A 18 8.16 -7.94 10.40
N ASP A 19 8.53 -8.31 11.64
CA ASP A 19 8.08 -9.54 12.30
C ASP A 19 6.57 -9.49 12.59
N LYS A 20 6.06 -8.34 13.04
CA LYS A 20 4.62 -8.14 13.26
C LYS A 20 3.83 -8.28 11.95
N LEU A 21 4.33 -7.72 10.85
CA LEU A 21 3.69 -7.79 9.53
C LEU A 21 3.41 -9.24 9.10
N ILE A 22 4.41 -10.11 9.28
CA ILE A 22 4.35 -11.51 8.85
C ILE A 22 3.71 -12.45 9.88
N THR A 23 3.75 -12.12 11.17
CA THR A 23 3.18 -12.96 12.24
C THR A 23 1.77 -12.57 12.64
N GLN A 24 1.37 -11.32 12.41
CA GLN A 24 0.06 -10.78 12.79
C GLN A 24 -0.74 -10.25 11.61
N ASP A 25 -0.23 -9.23 10.90
CA ASP A 25 -1.07 -8.47 9.96
C ASP A 25 -1.41 -9.28 8.69
N PHE A 26 -0.45 -10.05 8.18
CA PHE A 26 -0.61 -10.80 6.94
C PHE A 26 -0.23 -12.27 7.05
N LYS A 27 -0.16 -12.84 8.25
CA LYS A 27 0.25 -14.24 8.50
C LYS A 27 -0.41 -15.27 7.58
N ASP A 28 -1.73 -15.16 7.37
CA ASP A 28 -2.49 -16.11 6.55
C ASP A 28 -2.60 -15.69 5.07
N LYS A 29 -2.06 -14.51 4.72
CA LYS A 29 -2.15 -13.90 3.38
C LYS A 29 -0.80 -13.76 2.67
N ILE A 30 0.30 -13.83 3.41
CA ILE A 30 1.65 -13.75 2.90
C ILE A 30 2.10 -15.11 2.36
N LYS A 31 2.80 -15.12 1.22
CA LYS A 31 3.36 -16.35 0.64
C LYS A 31 4.63 -16.75 1.41
N PRO A 32 4.93 -18.05 1.55
CA PRO A 32 6.12 -18.51 2.29
C PRO A 32 7.44 -17.94 1.74
N GLU A 33 7.54 -17.77 0.42
CA GLU A 33 8.70 -17.13 -0.22
C GLU A 33 8.88 -15.66 0.22
N GLN A 34 7.78 -14.93 0.42
CA GLN A 34 7.82 -13.54 0.89
C GLN A 34 8.21 -13.47 2.37
N THR A 35 7.68 -14.39 3.19
CA THR A 35 8.08 -14.53 4.59
C THR A 35 9.57 -14.80 4.72
N GLU A 36 10.10 -15.72 3.90
CA GLU A 36 11.54 -16.03 3.88
C GLU A 36 12.40 -14.83 3.48
N LYS A 37 11.97 -14.06 2.46
CA LYS A 37 12.65 -12.82 2.06
C LYS A 37 12.72 -11.80 3.21
N ILE A 38 11.61 -11.58 3.92
CA ILE A 38 11.56 -10.67 5.07
C ILE A 38 12.45 -11.18 6.21
N HIS A 39 12.34 -12.47 6.57
CA HIS A 39 13.18 -13.08 7.61
C HIS A 39 14.67 -12.94 7.30
N LYS A 40 15.07 -13.17 6.05
CA LYS A 40 16.47 -13.03 5.61
C LYS A 40 16.94 -11.58 5.78
N ALA A 41 16.18 -10.60 5.31
CA ALA A 41 16.53 -9.19 5.44
C ALA A 41 16.64 -8.74 6.91
N VAL A 42 15.68 -9.18 7.74
CA VAL A 42 15.68 -8.94 9.18
C VAL A 42 16.91 -9.56 9.88
N ASN A 43 17.29 -10.79 9.53
CA ASN A 43 18.48 -11.42 10.09
C ASN A 43 19.76 -10.69 9.67
N GLU A 44 19.89 -10.33 8.40
CA GLU A 44 21.06 -9.57 7.93
C GLU A 44 21.16 -8.20 8.59
N LEU A 45 20.03 -7.55 8.88
CA LEU A 45 19.99 -6.31 9.65
C LEU A 45 20.43 -6.52 11.11
N LYS A 46 20.00 -7.61 11.76
CA LYS A 46 20.47 -8.00 13.10
C LYS A 46 21.98 -8.26 13.14
N ASP A 47 22.50 -8.97 12.15
CA ASP A 47 23.93 -9.26 12.03
C ASP A 47 24.75 -7.97 11.81
N ALA A 48 24.22 -7.01 11.05
CA ALA A 48 24.84 -5.69 10.88
C ALA A 48 24.88 -4.89 12.19
N ILE A 49 23.80 -4.94 12.99
CA ILE A 49 23.75 -4.34 14.33
C ILE A 49 24.80 -4.98 15.24
N ALA A 50 24.89 -6.31 15.24
CA ALA A 50 25.87 -7.06 16.04
C ALA A 50 27.32 -6.77 15.62
N SER A 51 27.55 -6.58 14.32
CA SER A 51 28.86 -6.21 13.76
C SER A 51 29.21 -4.74 13.97
N ASN A 52 28.29 -3.96 14.55
CA ASN A 52 28.52 -2.58 14.96
C ASN A 52 28.93 -1.63 13.80
N ASN A 53 28.55 -1.99 12.56
CA ASN A 53 28.90 -1.27 11.33
C ASN A 53 27.72 -0.40 10.87
N ILE A 54 27.82 0.90 11.13
CA ILE A 54 26.73 1.86 10.91
C ILE A 54 26.34 2.00 9.44
N ASP A 55 27.30 2.01 8.53
CA ASP A 55 27.04 2.10 7.09
C ASP A 55 26.28 0.87 6.58
N THR A 56 26.66 -0.32 7.06
CA THR A 56 25.94 -1.55 6.75
C THR A 56 24.52 -1.54 7.33
N ILE A 57 24.34 -1.09 8.58
CA ILE A 57 23.01 -0.98 9.20
C ILE A 57 22.12 -0.03 8.37
N LYS A 58 22.62 1.16 7.98
CA LYS A 58 21.87 2.10 7.14
C LYS A 58 21.43 1.46 5.82
N SER A 59 22.34 0.74 5.15
CA SER A 59 22.03 0.04 3.91
C SER A 59 20.97 -1.04 4.11
N LYS A 60 21.09 -1.86 5.17
CA LYS A 60 20.16 -2.94 5.49
C LYS A 60 18.79 -2.44 5.96
N ILE A 61 18.72 -1.29 6.61
CA ILE A 61 17.45 -0.59 6.91
C ILE A 61 16.71 -0.28 5.60
N GLN A 62 17.39 0.32 4.62
CA GLN A 62 16.76 0.68 3.34
C GLN A 62 16.31 -0.56 2.58
N GLU A 63 17.16 -1.59 2.51
CA GLU A 63 16.82 -2.87 1.86
C GLU A 63 15.59 -3.52 2.50
N THR A 64 15.55 -3.58 3.83
CA THR A 64 14.40 -4.16 4.56
C THR A 64 13.12 -3.36 4.32
N LYS A 65 13.18 -2.01 4.27
CA LYS A 65 12.03 -1.16 3.94
C LYS A 65 11.51 -1.43 2.53
N THR A 66 12.40 -1.56 1.54
CA THR A 66 12.02 -1.88 0.15
C THR A 66 11.32 -3.22 0.08
N ILE A 67 11.88 -4.26 0.70
CA ILE A 67 11.28 -5.60 0.71
C ILE A 67 9.90 -5.56 1.39
N LEU A 68 9.76 -4.84 2.50
CA LEU A 68 8.46 -4.67 3.17
C LEU A 68 7.42 -4.02 2.27
N ALA A 69 7.80 -2.96 1.53
CA ALA A 69 6.91 -2.27 0.60
C ALA A 69 6.49 -3.17 -0.58
N GLU A 70 7.44 -3.91 -1.15
CA GLU A 70 7.18 -4.88 -2.24
C GLU A 70 6.24 -5.99 -1.76
N VAL A 71 6.52 -6.59 -0.61
CA VAL A 71 5.68 -7.65 -0.04
C VAL A 71 4.29 -7.14 0.29
N SER A 72 4.18 -5.97 0.92
CA SER A 72 2.88 -5.35 1.25
C SER A 72 2.06 -5.10 -0.03
N THR A 73 2.68 -4.54 -1.07
CA THR A 73 2.04 -4.27 -2.36
C THR A 73 1.52 -5.56 -3.00
N GLU A 74 2.35 -6.60 -3.02
CA GLU A 74 1.99 -7.90 -3.57
C GLU A 74 0.86 -8.55 -2.75
N ILE A 75 0.87 -8.46 -1.42
CA ILE A 75 -0.23 -8.98 -0.58
C ILE A 75 -1.54 -8.26 -0.89
N TYR A 76 -1.55 -6.92 -0.95
CA TYR A 76 -2.75 -6.16 -1.31
C TYR A 76 -3.25 -6.52 -2.71
N LYS A 77 -2.35 -6.73 -3.67
CA LYS A 77 -2.70 -7.20 -5.02
C LYS A 77 -3.33 -8.59 -5.00
N ASN A 78 -2.80 -9.53 -4.21
CA ASN A 78 -3.39 -10.87 -4.06
C ASN A 78 -4.77 -10.81 -3.38
N ILE A 79 -4.97 -9.92 -2.39
CA ILE A 79 -6.28 -9.71 -1.75
C ILE A 79 -7.29 -9.09 -2.71
N GLY A 80 -6.88 -8.08 -3.48
CA GLY A 80 -7.72 -7.41 -4.48
C GLY A 80 -8.21 -8.39 -5.56
N GLN A 81 -7.32 -9.27 -6.02
CA GLN A 81 -7.68 -10.32 -6.97
C GLN A 81 -8.62 -11.39 -6.39
N GLN A 82 -8.57 -11.64 -5.08
CA GLN A 82 -9.52 -12.55 -4.42
C GLN A 82 -10.91 -11.91 -4.18
N SER A 83 -10.99 -10.58 -4.14
CA SER A 83 -12.25 -9.83 -4.01
C SER A 83 -12.90 -9.48 -5.37
N GLU A 84 -12.20 -9.63 -6.50
CA GLU A 84 -12.76 -9.41 -7.85
C GLU A 84 -13.68 -10.55 -8.35
N THR A 85 -14.23 -11.37 -7.45
CA THR A 85 -15.46 -12.15 -7.73
C THR A 85 -16.70 -11.56 -7.05
N ALA A 86 -16.59 -10.43 -6.35
CA ALA A 86 -17.75 -9.71 -5.82
C ALA A 86 -17.54 -8.19 -5.87
N THR A 87 -18.34 -7.55 -6.73
CA THR A 87 -18.75 -6.14 -6.65
C THR A 87 -17.80 -5.11 -7.26
N SER A 88 -18.11 -4.81 -8.52
CA SER A 88 -17.98 -3.48 -9.11
C SER A 88 -18.57 -2.40 -8.18
N SER A 89 -17.95 -1.22 -8.18
CA SER A 89 -18.41 0.09 -7.67
C SER A 89 -17.81 0.51 -6.32
N SER A 90 -16.89 1.48 -6.34
CA SER A 90 -17.23 2.89 -6.06
C SER A 90 -15.97 3.71 -5.78
N SER A 91 -15.64 4.64 -6.67
CA SER A 91 -14.89 5.85 -6.32
C SER A 91 -15.52 7.01 -7.06
N ASN A 92 -16.60 7.51 -6.45
CA ASN A 92 -17.14 8.84 -6.68
C ASN A 92 -16.27 9.80 -5.85
N THR A 93 -15.65 10.81 -6.47
CA THR A 93 -15.26 12.04 -5.75
C THR A 93 -15.49 13.23 -6.66
N THR A 94 -16.57 13.91 -6.33
CA THR A 94 -16.97 15.28 -6.64
C THR A 94 -15.79 16.26 -6.63
N SER A 95 -15.69 17.09 -7.67
CA SER A 95 -15.07 18.41 -7.58
C SER A 95 -16.01 19.37 -8.30
N GLU A 96 -16.68 20.16 -7.48
CA GLU A 96 -17.54 21.27 -7.86
C GLU A 96 -16.73 22.56 -7.73
N ASP A 97 -17.14 23.58 -8.50
CA ASP A 97 -16.63 24.97 -8.55
C ASP A 97 -15.65 25.29 -9.69
N ASN A 98 -16.16 25.96 -10.73
CA ASN A 98 -15.70 27.28 -11.16
C ASN A 98 -16.77 27.91 -12.08
N THR A 99 -17.19 29.11 -11.71
CA THR A 99 -18.24 29.93 -12.32
C THR A 99 -17.84 30.60 -13.65
N ASP A 100 -18.88 30.93 -14.41
CA ASP A 100 -18.97 32.04 -15.38
C ASP A 100 -18.31 31.87 -16.77
N THR A 101 -19.14 31.74 -17.83
CA THR A 101 -19.16 32.69 -18.97
C THR A 101 -20.40 32.46 -19.87
N ASN A 102 -21.20 33.52 -20.00
CA ASN A 102 -22.25 33.87 -20.98
C ASN A 102 -22.54 33.04 -22.27
N ASN A 103 -23.81 32.60 -22.39
CA ASN A 103 -24.81 32.80 -23.49
C ASN A 103 -24.57 32.16 -24.90
N PRO A 104 -25.56 32.06 -25.84
CA PRO A 104 -27.04 31.90 -25.80
C PRO A 104 -27.60 30.70 -26.65
N ASP A 105 -28.91 30.46 -26.58
CA ASP A 105 -29.83 30.01 -27.66
C ASP A 105 -29.58 28.67 -28.41
N SER A 106 -30.39 27.64 -28.08
CA SER A 106 -31.12 26.90 -29.11
C SER A 106 -32.22 26.00 -28.55
N SER A 107 -33.44 26.44 -28.85
CA SER A 107 -34.69 25.70 -29.04
C SER A 107 -34.63 24.17 -29.14
N SER A 108 -35.44 23.56 -28.28
CA SER A 108 -36.63 22.76 -28.64
C SER A 108 -36.49 21.38 -29.30
N ASN A 109 -37.37 20.50 -28.79
CA ASN A 109 -37.88 19.23 -29.35
C ASN A 109 -37.09 17.95 -29.02
N ASN A 110 -37.69 17.09 -28.18
CA ASN A 110 -38.49 15.97 -28.68
C ASN A 110 -39.26 15.29 -27.53
N ALA A 111 -40.59 15.34 -27.59
CA ALA A 111 -41.50 14.68 -26.67
C ALA A 111 -41.82 13.27 -27.18
N ASN A 112 -41.34 12.24 -26.49
CA ASN A 112 -41.76 10.86 -26.74
C ASN A 112 -43.11 10.59 -26.06
N GLN A 113 -44.14 10.62 -26.87
CA GLN A 113 -45.48 10.10 -26.64
C GLN A 113 -45.43 8.57 -26.75
N THR A 114 -45.94 7.82 -25.78
CA THR A 114 -46.73 6.57 -25.94
C THR A 114 -47.07 6.01 -24.55
N GLU A 115 -48.31 6.21 -24.09
CA GLU A 115 -48.93 5.23 -23.20
C GLU A 115 -50.46 5.25 -23.37
N GLN A 116 -50.94 4.39 -24.26
CA GLN A 116 -52.31 3.87 -24.24
C GLN A 116 -52.22 2.39 -23.86
N GLN A 117 -52.85 2.03 -22.73
CA GLN A 117 -53.66 0.82 -22.50
C GLN A 117 -53.75 0.53 -20.99
N LYS A 118 -54.78 1.02 -20.31
CA LYS A 118 -55.97 0.24 -19.90
C LYS A 118 -56.95 1.11 -19.11
#